data_AF-K9UHC3-F1
#
_entry.id   AF-K9UHC3-F1
#
_cell.length_a   1.000
_cell.length_b   1.000
_cell.length_c   1.000
_cell.angle_alpha   90.00
_cell.angle_beta   90.00
_cell.angle_gamma   90.00
#
_symmetry.space_group_name_H-M   'P 1'
#
loop_
_entity.id
_entity.type
_entity.pdbx_description
1 polymer ?
#
loop_
_entity_poly.entity_id
_entity_poly.type
_entity_poly.pdbx_seq_one_letter_code
_entity_poly.pdbx_strand_id
1 'polypeptide(L)'
;MSNQNLPTHQPEDRDDEMKQRIAEERLFQASVSFKLTSIATAAFATVSLVGAGLLLSGNLSEGALTAASGAVPTVYCFKLAKDANDRLDRIFAELSD
;
A
#
# COMPACT_ATOMS: atom_id res chain seq x y z
N MET A 1 5.88 52.53 25.20
CA MET A 1 4.89 52.09 24.20
C MET A 1 5.66 51.39 23.09
N SER A 2 5.86 50.07 23.21
CA SER A 2 6.57 49.29 22.19
C SER A 2 5.53 48.65 21.28
N ASN A 3 5.52 49.09 20.01
CA ASN A 3 4.66 48.58 18.96
C ASN A 3 4.95 47.09 18.71
N GLN A 4 3.97 46.23 18.97
CA GLN A 4 3.96 44.87 18.46
C GLN A 4 3.57 44.95 16.99
N ASN A 5 4.58 44.84 16.11
CA ASN A 5 4.37 44.61 14.70
C ASN A 5 3.79 43.19 14.57
N LEU A 6 2.46 43.11 14.41
CA LEU A 6 1.75 41.88 14.09
C LEU A 6 2.16 41.50 12.66
N PRO A 7 2.80 40.33 12.43
CA PRO A 7 3.04 39.89 11.07
C PRO A 7 1.69 39.61 10.43
N THR A 8 1.29 40.49 9.51
CA THR A 8 0.16 40.28 8.61
C THR A 8 0.55 39.12 7.68
N HIS A 9 0.31 37.88 8.10
CA HIS A 9 0.44 36.70 7.24
C HIS A 9 -0.51 36.89 6.06
N GLN A 10 0.05 37.17 4.87
CA GLN A 10 -0.74 37.29 3.66
C GLN A 10 -1.42 35.95 3.33
N PRO A 11 -2.68 35.96 2.88
CA PRO A 11 -3.40 34.75 2.52
C PRO A 11 -2.82 34.02 1.29
N GLU A 12 -2.17 34.73 0.36
CA GLU A 12 -1.58 34.10 -0.85
C GLU A 12 -0.46 33.10 -0.53
N ASP A 13 0.40 33.43 0.44
CA ASP A 13 1.54 32.58 0.84
C ASP A 13 1.06 31.24 1.44
N ARG A 14 -0.03 31.30 2.21
CA ARG A 14 -0.67 30.12 2.82
C ARG A 14 -1.33 29.21 1.79
N ASP A 15 -1.94 29.80 0.75
CA ASP A 15 -2.60 29.05 -0.32
C ASP A 15 -1.58 28.34 -1.22
N ASP A 16 -0.43 28.96 -1.48
CA ASP A 16 0.61 28.35 -2.29
C ASP A 16 1.39 27.26 -1.56
N GLU A 17 1.68 27.43 -0.26
CA GLU A 17 2.20 26.35 0.59
C GLU A 17 1.24 25.15 0.64
N MET A 18 -0.07 25.41 0.75
CA MET A 18 -1.08 24.36 0.78
C MET A 18 -1.14 23.60 -0.55
N LYS A 19 -1.11 24.29 -1.68
CA LYS A 19 -1.07 23.65 -3.01
C LYS A 19 0.19 22.81 -3.22
N GLN A 20 1.35 23.28 -2.75
CA GLN A 20 2.61 22.52 -2.85
C GLN A 20 2.53 21.22 -2.05
N ARG A 21 2.06 21.26 -0.81
CA ARG A 21 1.88 20.06 0.02
C ARG A 21 0.93 19.05 -0.62
N ILE A 22 -0.20 19.52 -1.16
CA ILE A 22 -1.16 18.66 -1.87
C ILE A 22 -0.50 18.03 -3.11
N ALA A 23 0.27 18.79 -3.89
CA ALA A 23 0.95 18.27 -5.07
C ALA A 23 2.02 17.21 -4.72
N GLU A 24 2.78 17.43 -3.65
CA GLU A 24 3.79 16.49 -3.16
C GLU A 24 3.16 15.19 -2.65
N GLU A 25 2.07 15.27 -1.88
CA GLU A 25 1.33 14.09 -1.41
C GLU A 25 0.79 13.27 -2.58
N ARG A 26 0.28 13.94 -3.61
CA ARG A 26 -0.20 13.28 -4.84
C ARG A 26 0.93 12.61 -5.62
N LEU A 27 2.10 13.25 -5.71
CA LEU A 27 3.28 12.70 -6.37
C LEU A 27 3.80 11.46 -5.66
N PHE A 28 3.84 11.50 -4.33
CA PHE A 28 4.23 10.35 -3.52
C PHE A 28 3.21 9.22 -3.67
N GLN A 29 1.91 9.53 -3.58
CA GLN A 29 0.83 8.58 -3.73
C GLN A 29 0.84 7.92 -5.11
N ALA A 30 1.04 8.70 -6.18
CA ALA A 30 1.11 8.18 -7.55
C ALA A 30 2.35 7.29 -7.75
N SER A 31 3.50 7.69 -7.21
CA SER A 31 4.74 6.91 -7.33
C SER A 31 4.65 5.58 -6.58
N VAL A 32 4.05 5.57 -5.39
CA VAL A 32 3.81 4.34 -4.61
C VAL A 32 2.80 3.44 -5.32
N SER A 33 1.69 4.02 -5.80
CA SER A 33 0.65 3.28 -6.54
C SER A 33 1.17 2.69 -7.85
N PHE A 34 2.01 3.42 -8.59
CA PHE A 34 2.60 2.95 -9.84
C PHE A 34 3.56 1.77 -9.61
N LYS A 35 4.41 1.83 -8.57
CA LYS A 35 5.31 0.73 -8.20
C LYS A 35 4.54 -0.51 -7.74
N LEU A 36 3.51 -0.34 -6.91
CA LEU A 36 2.65 -1.44 -6.47
C LEU A 36 1.90 -2.06 -7.64
N THR A 37 1.36 -1.23 -8.53
CA THR A 37 0.62 -1.69 -9.71
C THR A 37 1.53 -2.44 -10.67
N SER A 38 2.77 -1.99 -10.89
CA SER A 38 3.71 -2.70 -11.77
C SER A 38 4.11 -4.05 -11.19
N ILE A 39 4.39 -4.13 -9.88
CA ILE A 39 4.72 -5.37 -9.18
C ILE A 39 3.51 -6.32 -9.21
N ALA A 40 2.31 -5.83 -8.91
CA ALA A 40 1.08 -6.61 -8.95
C ALA A 40 0.78 -7.14 -10.36
N THR A 41 0.94 -6.29 -11.38
CA THR A 41 0.76 -6.67 -12.78
C THR A 41 1.77 -7.73 -13.20
N ALA A 42 3.03 -7.58 -12.83
CA ALA A 42 4.06 -8.58 -13.10
C ALA A 42 3.75 -9.90 -12.38
N ALA A 43 3.35 -9.86 -11.11
CA ALA A 43 2.94 -11.04 -10.36
C ALA A 43 1.74 -11.74 -11.03
N PHE A 44 0.69 -11.00 -11.38
CA PHE A 44 -0.47 -11.55 -12.09
C PHE A 44 -0.10 -12.17 -13.43
N ALA A 45 0.76 -11.49 -14.21
CA ALA A 45 1.23 -12.01 -15.48
C ALA A 45 2.02 -13.32 -15.30
N THR A 46 2.91 -13.39 -14.30
CA THR A 46 3.68 -14.61 -14.01
C THR A 46 2.79 -15.76 -13.56
N VAL A 47 1.86 -15.52 -12.63
CA VAL A 47 0.91 -16.54 -12.17
C VAL A 47 0.01 -17.00 -13.32
N SER A 48 -0.44 -16.09 -14.17
CA SER A 48 -1.26 -16.44 -15.34
C SER A 48 -0.47 -17.24 -16.37
N LEU A 49 0.79 -16.88 -16.64
CA LEU A 49 1.64 -17.59 -17.59
C LEU A 49 2.02 -18.99 -17.08
N VAL A 50 2.40 -19.09 -15.80
CA VAL A 50 2.67 -20.38 -15.13
C VAL A 50 1.40 -21.22 -15.10
N GLY A 51 0.26 -20.61 -14.75
CA GLY A 51 -1.07 -21.21 -14.79
C GLY A 51 -1.39 -21.83 -16.15
N ALA A 52 -1.31 -21.02 -17.21
CA ALA A 52 -1.56 -21.45 -18.59
C ALA A 52 -0.55 -22.52 -19.07
N GLY A 53 0.74 -22.37 -18.72
CA GLY A 53 1.77 -23.34 -19.08
C GLY A 53 1.58 -24.69 -18.40
N LEU A 54 1.19 -24.71 -17.12
CA LEU A 54 0.87 -25.94 -16.41
C LEU A 54 -0.38 -26.63 -16.97
N LEU A 55 -1.43 -25.85 -17.28
CA LEU A 55 -2.65 -26.36 -17.93
C LEU A 55 -2.33 -27.03 -19.27
N LEU A 56 -1.51 -26.37 -20.09
CA LEU A 56 -1.13 -26.89 -21.41
C LEU A 56 -0.18 -28.10 -21.32
N SER A 57 0.62 -28.20 -20.26
CA SER A 57 1.56 -29.31 -20.05
C SER A 57 0.88 -30.61 -19.63
N GLY A 58 -0.41 -30.60 -19.25
CA GLY A 58 -1.17 -31.78 -18.83
C GLY A 58 -0.61 -32.49 -17.57
N ASN A 59 0.39 -31.88 -16.91
CA ASN A 59 1.19 -32.51 -15.86
C ASN A 59 0.58 -32.35 -14.45
N LEU A 60 -0.46 -31.54 -14.27
CA LEU A 60 -1.07 -31.27 -12.97
C LEU A 60 -2.59 -31.15 -13.07
N SER A 61 -3.30 -31.77 -12.12
CA SER A 61 -4.75 -31.60 -11.96
C SER A 61 -5.05 -30.12 -11.73
N GLU A 62 -5.94 -29.53 -12.52
CA GLU A 62 -6.37 -28.11 -12.43
C GLU A 62 -6.76 -27.72 -10.99
N GLY A 63 -7.24 -28.69 -10.20
CA GLY A 63 -7.60 -28.53 -8.80
C GLY A 63 -6.39 -28.31 -7.87
N ALA A 64 -5.24 -28.95 -8.11
CA ALA A 64 -4.05 -28.80 -7.27
C ALA A 64 -3.37 -27.43 -7.46
N LEU A 65 -3.31 -26.96 -8.71
CA LEU A 65 -2.76 -25.65 -9.04
C LEU A 65 -3.63 -24.50 -8.49
N THR A 66 -4.96 -24.64 -8.60
CA THR A 66 -5.92 -23.70 -8.04
C THR A 66 -5.91 -23.71 -6.50
N ALA A 67 -5.81 -24.88 -5.88
CA ALA A 67 -5.73 -24.99 -4.42
C ALA A 67 -4.43 -24.37 -3.88
N ALA A 68 -3.28 -24.60 -4.52
CA ALA A 68 -2.01 -24.02 -4.12
C ALA A 68 -1.98 -22.50 -4.34
N SER A 69 -2.49 -22.01 -5.48
CA SER A 69 -2.57 -20.58 -5.76
C SER A 69 -3.54 -19.84 -4.84
N GLY A 70 -4.58 -20.50 -4.30
CA GLY A 70 -5.49 -19.92 -3.32
C GLY A 70 -5.02 -20.02 -1.87
N ALA A 71 -4.39 -21.14 -1.47
CA ALA A 71 -4.02 -21.41 -0.08
C ALA A 71 -2.76 -20.67 0.38
N VAL A 72 -1.76 -20.51 -0.50
CA VAL A 72 -0.52 -19.81 -0.14
C VAL A 72 -0.73 -18.31 0.15
N PRO A 73 -1.42 -17.53 -0.70
CA PRO A 73 -1.65 -16.11 -0.41
C PRO A 73 -2.60 -15.89 0.76
N THR A 74 -3.57 -16.78 1.02
CA THR A 74 -4.47 -16.64 2.18
C THR A 74 -3.74 -16.78 3.50
N VAL A 75 -2.82 -17.74 3.63
CA VAL A 75 -1.97 -17.88 4.84
C VAL A 75 -1.06 -16.66 5.02
N TYR A 76 -0.50 -16.13 3.93
CA TYR A 76 0.36 -14.95 3.98
C TYR A 76 -0.42 -13.68 4.37
N CYS A 77 -1.60 -13.46 3.79
CA CYS A 77 -2.50 -12.38 4.17
C CYS A 77 -2.93 -12.49 5.63
N PHE A 78 -3.25 -13.70 6.11
CA PHE A 78 -3.60 -13.91 7.51
C PHE A 78 -2.44 -13.56 8.46
N LYS A 79 -1.21 -13.95 8.11
CA LYS A 79 0.00 -13.57 8.87
C LYS A 79 0.20 -12.06 8.91
N LEU A 80 0.07 -11.36 7.79
CA LEU A 80 0.20 -9.90 7.72
C LEU A 80 -0.91 -9.20 8.51
N ALA A 81 -2.16 -9.65 8.39
CA ALA A 81 -3.28 -9.10 9.16
C ALA A 81 -3.07 -9.27 10.66
N LYS A 82 -2.55 -10.43 11.09
CA LYS A 82 -2.22 -10.69 12.49
C LYS A 82 -1.10 -9.78 12.99
N ASP A 83 -0.02 -9.64 12.23
CA ASP A 83 1.13 -8.79 12.60
C ASP A 83 0.73 -7.31 12.69
N ALA A 84 -0.10 -6.83 11.76
CA ALA A 84 -0.64 -5.48 11.81
C ALA A 84 -1.54 -5.25 13.03
N ASN A 85 -2.37 -6.23 13.37
CA ASN A 85 -3.23 -6.16 14.55
C ASN A 85 -2.43 -6.20 15.86
N ASP A 86 -1.43 -7.07 15.96
CA ASP A 86 -0.53 -7.14 17.13
C ASP A 86 0.24 -5.82 17.33
N ARG A 87 0.68 -5.18 16.24
CA ARG A 87 1.31 -3.86 16.31
C ARG A 87 0.34 -2.77 16.78
N LEU A 88 -0.92 -2.84 16.34
CA LEU A 88 -1.94 -1.87 16.74
C LEU A 88 -2.28 -2.02 18.24
N ASP A 89 -2.49 -3.25 18.70
CA ASP A 89 -2.76 -3.57 20.11
C ASP A 89 -1.63 -3.10 21.02
N ARG A 90 -0.37 -3.26 20.58
CA ARG A 90 0.78 -2.77 21.34
C ARG A 90 0.80 -1.25 21.47
N ILE A 91 0.52 -0.52 20.39
CA ILE A 91 0.42 0.95 20.44
C ILE A 91 -0.72 1.37 21.36
N PHE A 92 -1.84 0.66 21.33
CA PHE A 92 -2.99 0.94 22.18
C PHE A 92 -2.67 0.70 23.66
N ALA A 93 -1.92 -0.36 23.98
CA ALA A 93 -1.44 -0.64 25.33
C ALA A 93 -0.41 0.38 25.82
N GLU A 94 0.47 0.87 24.95
CA GLU A 94 1.43 1.94 25.25
C GLU A 94 0.73 3.31 25.48
N LEU A 95 -0.48 3.50 24.95
CA LEU A 95 -1.27 4.74 25.11
C LEU A 95 -2.23 4.71 26.31
N SER A 96 -2.52 3.54 26.88
CA SER A 96 -3.41 3.39 28.03
C SER A 96 -2.68 3.34 29.39
N ASP A 97 -1.35 3.45 29.38
CA ASP A 97 -0.49 3.65 30.57
C ASP A 97 -0.17 5.14 30.72
#